data_AF-A0A6V7LWZ8-F1
#
_entry.id   AF-A0A6V7LWZ8-F1
#
_cell.length_a   1.000
_cell.length_b   1.000
_cell.length_c   1.000
_cell.angle_alpha   90.00
_cell.angle_beta   90.00
_cell.angle_gamma   90.00
#
_symmetry.space_group_name_H-M   'P 1'
#
loop_
_entity.id
_entity.type
_entity.pdbx_description
1 polymer ?
#
loop_
_entity_poly.entity_id
_entity_poly.type
_entity_poly.pdbx_seq_one_letter_code
_entity_poly.pdbx_strand_id
1 'polypeptide(L)'
;DNVLCMFKSIFLVAAFSLTSLVIILPIWTIYWRRFFAKKKKENEKPGTTIGIFHPYCNAGGGGERVLWGAIEALQKEYPSVHIAVYTGDLGIDPEQMLNRVQRTFDIKLKPVEFIYLYKRKWVEASMWPRFTLLLQSIGSMYLGFEALKSFQP
;
A
#
# COMPACT_ATOMS: atom_id res chain seq x y z
N ASP A 1 4.89 -15.81 -56.47
CA ASP A 1 5.37 -14.45 -56.11
C ASP A 1 4.59 -13.75 -54.98
N ASN A 2 3.26 -13.83 -54.92
CA ASN A 2 2.47 -13.18 -53.86
C ASN A 2 2.70 -13.73 -52.44
N VAL A 3 2.90 -15.04 -52.29
CA VAL A 3 3.13 -15.68 -50.99
C VAL A 3 4.44 -15.22 -50.34
N LEU A 4 5.53 -15.13 -51.11
CA LEU A 4 6.81 -14.63 -50.62
C LEU A 4 6.75 -13.15 -50.23
N CYS A 5 5.99 -12.34 -50.98
CA CYS A 5 5.77 -10.94 -50.66
C CYS A 5 5.00 -10.78 -49.34
N MET A 6 3.96 -11.60 -49.13
CA MET A 6 3.19 -11.62 -47.89
C MET A 6 4.05 -12.00 -46.68
N PHE A 7 4.92 -13.02 -46.79
CA PHE A 7 5.85 -13.39 -45.72
C PHE A 7 6.84 -12.26 -45.39
N LYS A 8 7.37 -11.56 -46.41
CA LYS A 8 8.26 -10.41 -46.20
C LYS A 8 7.56 -9.26 -45.49
N SER A 9 6.31 -8.95 -45.86
CA SER A 9 5.51 -7.92 -45.20
C SER A 9 5.22 -8.27 -43.73
N ILE A 10 4.84 -9.52 -43.44
CA ILE A 10 4.61 -9.99 -42.07
C ILE A 10 5.90 -9.89 -41.23
N PHE A 11 7.02 -10.34 -41.79
CA PHE A 11 8.32 -10.27 -41.11
C PHE A 11 8.74 -8.82 -40.81
N LEU A 12 8.55 -7.90 -41.75
CA LEU A 12 8.86 -6.47 -41.56
C LEU A 12 7.99 -5.84 -40.47
N VAL A 13 6.69 -6.11 -40.45
CA VAL A 13 5.77 -5.61 -39.42
C VAL A 13 6.14 -6.18 -38.06
N ALA A 14 6.44 -7.48 -37.98
CA ALA A 14 6.86 -8.13 -36.74
C ALA A 14 8.17 -7.53 -36.21
N ALA A 15 9.17 -7.35 -37.06
CA ALA A 15 10.45 -6.75 -36.70
C ALA A 15 10.28 -5.31 -36.18
N PHE A 16 9.46 -4.48 -36.84
CA PHE A 16 9.20 -3.10 -36.42
C PHE A 16 8.43 -3.03 -35.08
N SER A 17 7.46 -3.92 -34.88
CA SER A 17 6.73 -4.00 -33.61
C SER A 17 7.66 -4.40 -32.45
N LEU A 18 8.58 -5.35 -32.70
CA LEU A 18 9.54 -5.82 -31.71
C LEU A 18 10.56 -4.73 -31.35
N THR A 19 11.12 -4.02 -32.33
CA THR A 19 12.06 -2.93 -32.07
C THR A 19 11.41 -1.77 -31.33
N SER A 20 10.17 -1.41 -31.69
CA SER A 20 9.39 -0.41 -30.96
C SER A 20 9.18 -0.80 -29.50
N LEU A 21 8.83 -2.07 -29.24
CA LEU A 21 8.63 -2.58 -27.88
C LEU A 21 9.92 -2.55 -27.05
N VAL A 22 11.06 -2.92 -27.67
CA VAL A 22 12.39 -2.88 -27.04
C VAL A 22 12.84 -1.46 -26.71
N ILE A 23 12.33 -0.42 -27.39
CA ILE A 23 12.64 0.98 -27.09
C ILE A 23 11.64 1.60 -26.11
N ILE A 24 10.33 1.33 -26.29
CA ILE A 24 9.27 1.91 -25.46
C ILE A 24 9.35 1.37 -24.02
N LEU A 25 9.55 0.07 -23.82
CA LEU A 25 9.61 -0.53 -22.49
C LEU A 25 10.72 0.08 -21.60
N PRO A 26 11.99 0.22 -22.03
CA PRO A 26 13.01 0.84 -21.19
C PRO A 26 12.73 2.33 -20.94
N ILE A 27 12.25 3.08 -21.95
CA ILE A 27 11.88 4.49 -21.76
C ILE A 27 10.76 4.61 -20.71
N TRP A 28 9.73 3.78 -20.83
CA TRP A 28 8.61 3.75 -19.91
C TRP A 28 9.06 3.37 -18.49
N THR A 29 9.85 2.32 -18.34
CA THR A 29 10.37 1.91 -17.03
C THR A 29 11.27 2.97 -16.40
N ILE A 30 12.14 3.65 -17.17
CA ILE A 30 12.97 4.76 -16.68
C ILE A 30 12.10 5.94 -16.25
N TYR A 31 11.09 6.30 -17.05
CA TYR A 31 10.14 7.36 -16.72
C TYR A 31 9.43 7.07 -15.39
N TRP A 32 8.86 5.88 -15.24
CA TRP A 32 8.17 5.47 -14.02
C TRP A 32 9.10 5.40 -12.81
N ARG A 33 10.33 4.89 -12.98
CA ARG A 33 11.36 4.89 -11.92
C ARG A 33 11.67 6.31 -11.45
N ARG A 34 11.84 7.26 -12.37
CA ARG A 34 12.10 8.66 -12.04
C ARG A 34 10.92 9.31 -11.34
N PHE A 35 9.70 9.05 -11.82
CA PHE A 35 8.47 9.55 -11.21
C PHE A 35 8.33 9.08 -9.76
N PHE A 36 8.48 7.77 -9.51
CA PHE A 36 8.40 7.22 -8.15
C PHE A 36 9.57 7.65 -7.26
N ALA A 37 10.79 7.75 -7.79
CA ALA A 37 11.95 8.24 -7.02
C ALA A 37 11.75 9.70 -6.59
N LYS A 38 11.22 10.54 -7.47
CA LYS A 38 10.88 11.93 -7.14
C LYS A 38 9.83 12.00 -6.04
N LYS A 39 8.74 11.23 -6.18
CA LYS A 39 7.66 11.19 -5.19
C LYS A 39 8.14 10.66 -3.83
N LYS A 40 9.03 9.67 -3.82
CA LYS A 40 9.67 9.17 -2.59
C LYS A 40 10.45 10.28 -1.90
N LYS A 41 11.27 11.03 -2.64
CA LYS A 41 12.06 12.14 -2.10
C LYS A 41 11.19 13.29 -1.55
N GLU A 42 10.07 13.59 -2.22
CA GLU A 42 9.10 14.60 -1.75
C GLU A 42 8.39 14.16 -0.46
N ASN A 43 8.19 12.85 -0.27
CA ASN A 43 7.53 12.29 0.91
C ASN A 43 8.51 11.83 2.00
N GLU A 44 9.82 12.05 1.80
CA GLU A 44 10.87 11.60 2.71
C GLU A 44 10.79 12.41 4.01
N LYS A 45 10.47 11.74 5.11
CA LYS A 45 10.46 12.34 6.44
C LYS A 45 11.87 12.24 7.05
N PRO A 46 12.33 13.26 7.81
CA PRO A 46 13.61 13.17 8.50
C PRO A 46 13.54 12.07 9.58
N GLY A 47 14.49 11.15 9.55
CA GLY A 47 14.58 10.04 10.50
C GLY A 47 13.94 8.74 10.02
N THR A 48 14.07 7.69 10.82
CA THR A 48 13.53 6.37 10.51
C THR A 48 12.02 6.36 10.76
N THR A 49 11.25 5.95 9.75
CA THR A 49 9.81 5.72 9.90
C THR A 49 9.48 4.24 9.85
N ILE A 50 8.58 3.78 10.72
CA ILE A 50 8.00 2.44 10.67
C ILE A 50 6.54 2.56 10.25
N GLY A 51 6.20 2.00 9.10
CA GLY A 51 4.83 1.87 8.63
C GLY A 51 4.22 0.53 9.04
N ILE A 52 3.09 0.53 9.75
CA ILE A 52 2.39 -0.68 10.17
C ILE A 52 1.04 -0.75 9.46
N PHE A 53 0.83 -1.79 8.67
CA PHE A 53 -0.39 -1.96 7.90
C PHE A 53 -1.46 -2.71 8.72
N HIS A 54 -2.49 -1.99 9.19
CA HIS A 54 -3.57 -2.57 9.98
C HIS A 54 -4.94 -1.92 9.67
N PRO A 55 -5.61 -2.32 8.58
CA PRO A 55 -6.85 -1.69 8.09
C PRO A 55 -8.05 -1.70 9.06
N TYR A 56 -7.99 -2.46 10.15
CA TYR A 56 -9.05 -2.63 11.15
C TYR A 56 -8.49 -2.40 12.56
N CYS A 57 -8.10 -1.18 12.91
CA CYS A 57 -7.41 -0.90 14.18
C CYS A 57 -8.33 -0.40 15.30
N ASN A 58 -9.65 -0.37 15.09
CA ASN A 58 -10.63 0.17 16.03
C ASN A 58 -11.78 -0.80 16.39
N ALA A 59 -11.67 -2.10 16.13
CA ALA A 59 -12.72 -3.08 16.48
C ALA A 59 -12.62 -3.59 17.92
N GLY A 60 -11.47 -3.41 18.60
CA GLY A 60 -11.24 -3.84 19.98
C GLY A 60 -10.91 -5.33 20.13
N GLY A 61 -10.48 -6.00 19.05
CA GLY A 61 -10.18 -7.43 19.05
C GLY A 61 -8.81 -7.81 19.62
N GLY A 62 -8.56 -9.12 19.79
CA GLY A 62 -7.28 -9.63 20.31
C GLY A 62 -6.07 -9.29 19.43
N GLY A 63 -6.24 -9.29 18.10
CA GLY A 63 -5.18 -8.88 17.17
C GLY A 63 -4.76 -7.42 17.33
N GLU A 64 -5.70 -6.53 17.66
CA GLU A 64 -5.40 -5.13 17.94
C GLU A 64 -4.61 -4.97 19.24
N ARG A 65 -4.89 -5.77 20.28
CA ARG A 65 -4.06 -5.76 21.49
C ARG A 65 -2.59 -6.05 21.18
N VAL A 66 -2.33 -6.99 20.26
CA VAL A 66 -0.98 -7.31 19.80
C VAL A 66 -0.37 -6.13 19.02
N LEU A 67 -1.14 -5.52 18.11
CA LEU A 67 -0.71 -4.32 17.37
C LEU A 67 -0.27 -3.20 18.32
N TRP A 68 -1.13 -2.83 19.26
CA TRP A 68 -0.89 -1.68 20.13
C TRP A 68 0.23 -1.95 21.13
N GLY A 69 0.35 -3.19 21.64
CA GLY A 69 1.48 -3.60 22.46
C GLY A 69 2.81 -3.57 21.70
N ALA A 70 2.81 -3.95 20.42
CA ALA A 70 4.01 -3.84 19.57
C ALA A 70 4.41 -2.37 19.34
N ILE A 71 3.44 -1.49 19.12
CA ILE A 71 3.69 -0.04 18.97
C ILE A 71 4.26 0.55 20.27
N GLU A 72 3.70 0.19 21.43
CA GLU A 72 4.21 0.63 22.74
C GLU A 72 5.67 0.21 22.93
N ALA A 73 5.99 -1.06 22.64
CA ALA A 73 7.35 -1.58 22.71
C ALA A 73 8.30 -0.82 21.77
N LEU A 74 7.89 -0.54 20.53
CA LEU A 74 8.67 0.23 19.57
C LEU A 74 8.91 1.67 20.04
N GLN A 75 7.89 2.35 20.60
CA GLN A 75 8.02 3.72 21.11
C GLN A 75 8.93 3.82 22.34
N LYS A 76 9.04 2.72 23.11
CA LYS A 76 9.91 2.62 24.28
C LYS A 76 11.36 2.35 23.88
N GLU A 77 11.58 1.40 22.97
CA GLU A 77 12.93 1.01 22.52
C GLU A 77 13.55 2.02 21.56
N TYR A 78 12.74 2.63 20.69
CA TYR A 78 13.18 3.58 19.67
C TYR A 78 12.42 4.91 19.74
N PRO A 79 12.72 5.79 20.73
CA PRO A 79 11.97 7.03 20.94
C PRO A 79 12.03 8.04 19.79
N SER A 80 13.02 7.92 18.90
CA SER A 80 13.24 8.80 17.74
C SER A 80 12.56 8.32 16.45
N VAL A 81 11.97 7.12 16.46
CA VAL A 81 11.31 6.55 15.29
C VAL A 81 9.92 7.14 15.15
N HIS A 82 9.59 7.57 13.94
CA HIS A 82 8.23 7.95 13.59
C HIS A 82 7.42 6.69 13.28
N ILE A 83 6.21 6.57 13.83
CA ILE A 83 5.33 5.42 13.59
C ILE A 83 4.09 5.89 12.84
N ALA A 84 3.82 5.24 11.71
CA ALA A 84 2.64 5.49 10.91
C ALA A 84 1.81 4.20 10.77
N VAL A 85 0.52 4.26 11.12
CA VAL A 85 -0.40 3.13 11.04
C VAL A 85 -1.37 3.35 9.88
N TYR A 86 -1.39 2.43 8.92
CA TYR A 86 -2.37 2.46 7.84
C TYR A 86 -3.67 1.83 8.32
N THR A 87 -4.76 2.59 8.29
CA THR A 87 -6.07 2.17 8.78
C THR A 87 -7.17 2.47 7.77
N GLY A 88 -8.19 1.62 7.70
CA GLY A 88 -9.42 1.91 6.95
C GLY A 88 -10.58 2.37 7.84
N ASP A 89 -10.32 2.67 9.12
CA ASP A 89 -11.28 3.25 10.04
C ASP A 89 -11.42 4.76 9.80
N LEU A 90 -12.11 5.08 8.70
CA LEU A 90 -12.28 6.45 8.20
C LEU A 90 -13.05 7.33 9.21
N GLY A 91 -12.62 8.59 9.34
CA GLY A 91 -13.34 9.62 10.10
C GLY A 91 -13.20 9.52 11.62
N ILE A 92 -12.32 8.66 12.12
CA ILE A 92 -11.99 8.58 13.54
C ILE A 92 -10.85 9.54 13.82
N ASP A 93 -10.99 10.37 14.86
CA ASP A 93 -9.91 11.25 15.27
C ASP A 93 -8.76 10.44 15.92
N PRO A 94 -7.48 10.75 15.61
CA PRO A 94 -6.32 10.08 16.21
C PRO A 94 -6.35 10.01 17.74
N GLU A 95 -6.72 11.10 18.42
CA GLU A 95 -6.76 11.13 19.88
C GLU A 95 -7.88 10.24 20.41
N GLN A 96 -9.04 10.24 19.74
CA GLN A 96 -10.14 9.33 20.09
C GLN A 96 -9.72 7.85 19.96
N MET A 97 -8.97 7.52 18.89
CA MET A 97 -8.45 6.16 18.70
C MET A 97 -7.48 5.78 19.81
N LEU A 98 -6.49 6.62 20.13
CA LEU A 98 -5.53 6.36 21.20
C LEU A 98 -6.20 6.29 22.59
N ASN A 99 -7.20 7.14 22.85
CA ASN A 99 -8.00 7.08 24.07
C ASN A 99 -8.76 5.76 24.19
N ARG A 100 -9.29 5.23 23.08
CA ARG A 100 -9.95 3.91 23.07
C ARG A 100 -8.96 2.79 23.35
N VAL A 101 -7.76 2.86 22.77
CA VAL A 101 -6.67 1.90 23.03
C VAL A 101 -6.32 1.86 24.52
N GLN A 102 -6.13 3.04 25.15
CA GLN A 102 -5.91 3.12 26.59
C GLN A 102 -7.06 2.48 27.37
N ARG A 103 -8.32 2.82 27.06
CA ARG A 103 -9.47 2.30 27.80
C ARG A 103 -9.69 0.79 27.62
N THR A 104 -9.37 0.25 26.44
CA THR A 104 -9.66 -1.15 26.08
C THR A 104 -8.54 -2.09 26.49
N PHE A 105 -7.28 -1.64 26.38
CA PHE A 105 -6.11 -2.48 26.55
C PHE A 105 -5.15 -2.00 27.65
N ASP A 106 -5.41 -0.85 28.27
CA ASP A 106 -4.55 -0.20 29.26
C ASP A 106 -3.15 0.17 28.73
N ILE A 107 -3.07 0.51 27.43
CA ILE A 107 -1.82 0.85 26.74
C ILE A 107 -1.78 2.35 26.45
N LYS A 108 -0.76 3.04 26.96
CA LYS A 108 -0.58 4.49 26.78
C LYS A 108 0.47 4.79 25.73
N LEU A 109 0.03 5.30 24.58
CA LEU A 109 0.91 5.60 23.45
C LEU A 109 1.23 7.08 23.33
N LYS A 110 2.43 7.38 22.84
CA LYS A 110 2.76 8.70 22.25
C LYS A 110 1.99 8.85 20.93
N PRO A 111 1.82 10.08 20.41
CA PRO A 111 1.14 10.31 19.15
C PRO A 111 1.66 9.40 18.02
N VAL A 112 0.73 8.80 17.29
CA VAL A 112 0.97 7.94 16.12
C VAL A 112 0.31 8.59 14.92
N GLU A 113 0.96 8.58 13.76
CA GLU A 113 0.34 9.08 12.53
C GLU A 113 -0.61 8.01 11.96
N PHE A 114 -1.84 8.41 11.64
CA PHE A 114 -2.81 7.54 10.98
C PHE A 114 -2.92 7.88 9.50
N ILE A 115 -2.71 6.89 8.65
CA ILE A 115 -2.87 7.00 7.20
C ILE A 115 -4.15 6.29 6.81
N TYR A 116 -5.16 7.09 6.46
CA TYR A 116 -6.49 6.59 6.14
C TYR A 116 -6.55 5.99 4.72
N LEU A 117 -7.02 4.74 4.64
CA LEU A 117 -7.20 3.96 3.43
C LEU A 117 -8.68 3.89 3.08
N TYR A 118 -9.05 4.29 1.87
CA TYR A 118 -10.43 4.38 1.43
C TYR A 118 -10.92 3.11 0.75
N LYS A 119 -10.02 2.18 0.43
CA LYS A 119 -10.34 0.94 -0.31
C LYS A 119 -10.52 -0.27 0.58
N ARG A 120 -10.70 -0.10 1.90
CA ARG A 120 -10.94 -1.24 2.82
C ARG A 120 -12.09 -2.14 2.37
N LYS A 121 -13.15 -1.57 1.78
CA LYS A 121 -14.31 -2.32 1.26
C LYS A 121 -13.94 -3.48 0.31
N TRP A 122 -12.81 -3.41 -0.39
CA TRP A 122 -12.39 -4.47 -1.32
C TRP A 122 -11.90 -5.75 -0.62
N VAL A 123 -11.62 -5.69 0.68
CA VAL A 123 -11.29 -6.87 1.50
C VAL A 123 -12.48 -7.35 2.34
N GLU A 124 -13.63 -6.69 2.27
CA GLU A 124 -14.84 -7.07 3.00
C GLU A 124 -15.61 -8.15 2.24
N ALA A 125 -16.13 -9.16 2.95
CA ALA A 125 -16.85 -10.26 2.33
C ALA A 125 -18.16 -9.81 1.64
N SER A 126 -18.79 -8.76 2.17
CA SER A 126 -20.00 -8.14 1.61
C SER A 126 -19.82 -7.62 0.19
N MET A 127 -18.60 -7.23 -0.20
CA MET A 127 -18.29 -6.76 -1.54
C MET A 127 -18.31 -7.90 -2.58
N TRP A 128 -18.18 -9.16 -2.13
CA TRP A 128 -17.95 -10.30 -3.00
C TRP A 128 -18.93 -11.45 -2.73
N PRO A 129 -20.16 -11.40 -3.31
CA PRO A 129 -21.18 -12.43 -3.09
C PRO A 129 -20.81 -13.80 -3.71
N ARG A 130 -19.81 -13.87 -4.59
CA ARG A 130 -19.26 -15.10 -5.19
C ARG A 130 -17.74 -15.00 -5.21
N PHE A 131 -17.05 -16.14 -5.13
CA PHE A 131 -15.58 -16.23 -5.13
C PHE A 131 -14.90 -15.34 -4.07
N THR A 132 -15.54 -15.21 -2.90
CA THR A 132 -15.16 -14.25 -1.84
C THR A 132 -13.68 -14.30 -1.50
N LEU A 133 -13.12 -15.49 -1.23
CA LEU A 133 -11.71 -15.63 -0.84
C LEU A 133 -10.74 -15.17 -1.94
N LEU A 134 -11.02 -15.52 -3.21
CA LEU A 134 -10.18 -15.10 -4.33
C LEU A 134 -10.23 -13.57 -4.51
N LEU A 135 -11.44 -13.01 -4.50
CA LEU A 135 -11.62 -11.58 -4.74
C LEU A 135 -11.16 -10.72 -3.55
N GLN A 136 -11.27 -11.23 -2.31
CA GLN A 136 -10.64 -10.61 -1.14
C GLN A 136 -9.11 -10.64 -1.22
N SER A 137 -8.51 -11.72 -1.72
CA SER A 137 -7.07 -11.80 -1.95
C SER A 137 -6.61 -10.77 -2.99
N ILE A 138 -7.38 -10.56 -4.07
CA ILE A 138 -7.11 -9.48 -5.03
C ILE A 138 -7.34 -8.11 -4.40
N GLY A 139 -8.40 -7.96 -3.60
CA GLY A 139 -8.70 -6.74 -2.86
C GLY A 139 -7.61 -6.35 -1.88
N SER A 140 -6.94 -7.32 -1.24
CA SER A 140 -5.84 -7.04 -0.31
C SER A 140 -4.61 -6.51 -1.03
N MET A 141 -4.30 -7.02 -2.23
CA MET A 141 -3.25 -6.45 -3.08
C MET A 141 -3.59 -5.01 -3.48
N TYR A 142 -4.86 -4.74 -3.82
CA TYR A 142 -5.32 -3.41 -4.19
C TYR A 142 -5.26 -2.41 -3.03
N LEU A 143 -5.62 -2.85 -1.82
CA LEU A 143 -5.51 -2.07 -0.60
C LEU A 143 -4.06 -1.83 -0.19
N GLY A 144 -3.19 -2.84 -0.32
CA GLY A 144 -1.75 -2.70 -0.10
C GLY A 144 -1.12 -1.69 -1.07
N PHE A 145 -1.54 -1.71 -2.34
CA PHE A 145 -1.10 -0.71 -3.32
C PHE A 145 -1.57 0.71 -2.97
N GLU A 146 -2.77 0.86 -2.39
CA GLU A 146 -3.21 2.15 -1.84
C GLU A 146 -2.27 2.63 -0.75
N ALA A 147 -1.95 1.78 0.23
CA ALA A 147 -1.03 2.11 1.32
C ALA A 147 0.33 2.58 0.79
N LEU A 148 0.95 1.81 -0.12
CA LEU A 148 2.24 2.14 -0.74
C LEU A 148 2.20 3.43 -1.57
N LYS A 149 1.05 3.80 -2.13
CA LYS A 149 0.90 5.05 -2.89
C LYS A 149 0.69 6.26 -1.98
N SER A 150 0.05 6.06 -0.83
CA SER A 150 -0.25 7.08 0.16
C SER A 150 0.99 7.52 0.91
N PHE A 151 1.75 6.57 1.45
CA PHE A 151 2.98 6.85 2.18
C PHE A 151 3.97 5.70 1.98
N GLN A 152 5.27 6.03 1.94
CA GLN A 152 6.34 5.06 1.82
C GLN A 152 7.31 5.35 2.98
N PRO A 153 7.28 4.53 4.04
CA PRO A 153 8.15 4.70 5.20
C PRO A 153 9.61 4.41 4.85
#